data_AF-A0AAV4F591-F1
#
_entry.id   AF-A0AAV4F591-F1
#
_cell.length_a   1.000
_cell.length_b   1.000
_cell.length_c   1.000
_cell.angle_alpha   90.00
_cell.angle_beta   90.00
_cell.angle_gamma   90.00
#
_symmetry.space_group_name_H-M   'P 1'
#
loop_
_entity.id
_entity.type
_entity.pdbx_description
1 polymer ?
#
loop_
_entity_poly.entity_id
_entity_poly.type
_entity_poly.pdbx_seq_one_letter_code
_entity_poly.pdbx_strand_id
1 'polypeptide(L)'
;MNSIQNIIKPHVKAALYGDDLALICSEDSCGTAQVRLQECLTLLEQWTDDWAMTINAAKTTYSIFSFSTKIPNRGLESTNHC
;
A
#
# COMPACT_ATOMS: atom_id res chain seq x y z
N MET A 1 4.74 -20.22 -8.08
CA MET A 1 3.59 -19.43 -7.61
C MET A 1 4.13 -18.24 -6.84
N ASN A 2 4.09 -17.03 -7.42
CA ASN A 2 4.51 -15.80 -6.74
C ASN A 2 3.39 -15.39 -5.78
N SER A 3 3.48 -15.80 -4.52
CA SER A 3 2.54 -15.37 -3.48
C SER A 3 2.71 -13.87 -3.24
N ILE A 4 1.63 -13.17 -2.90
CA ILE A 4 1.64 -11.75 -2.50
C ILE A 4 2.67 -11.45 -1.39
N GLN A 5 3.04 -12.45 -0.61
CA GLN A 5 4.07 -12.36 0.42
C GLN A 5 5.46 -12.01 -0.14
N ASN A 6 5.74 -12.35 -1.40
CA ASN A 6 7.02 -12.08 -2.06
C ASN A 6 7.16 -10.62 -2.52
N ILE A 7 6.06 -9.86 -2.64
CA ILE A 7 6.08 -8.45 -3.02
C ILE A 7 6.11 -7.51 -1.81
N ILE A 8 5.88 -8.02 -0.59
CA ILE A 8 5.86 -7.23 0.63
C ILE A 8 7.30 -6.89 1.03
N LYS A 9 7.64 -5.59 1.05
CA LYS A 9 8.95 -5.13 1.50
C LYS A 9 9.17 -5.36 3.01
N PRO A 10 10.43 -5.52 3.46
CA PRO A 10 10.76 -5.49 4.88
C PRO A 10 10.20 -4.22 5.52
N HIS A 11 9.59 -4.33 6.71
CA HIS A 11 8.90 -3.26 7.46
C HIS A 11 7.47 -2.92 6.98
N VAL A 12 6.97 -3.61 5.95
CA VAL A 12 5.56 -3.64 5.59
C VAL A 12 4.99 -5.00 5.99
N LYS A 13 3.84 -4.99 6.63
CA LYS A 13 3.03 -6.18 6.91
C LYS A 13 1.84 -6.16 5.96
N ALA A 14 1.45 -7.32 5.46
CA ALA A 14 0.15 -7.45 4.79
C ALA A 14 -0.75 -8.41 5.55
N ALA A 15 -2.03 -8.09 5.57
CA ALA A 15 -3.08 -9.01 5.94
C ALA A 15 -3.98 -9.20 4.71
N LEU A 16 -4.07 -10.44 4.23
CA LEU A 16 -4.96 -10.81 3.14
C LEU A 16 -6.07 -11.67 3.73
N TYR A 17 -7.33 -11.28 3.51
CA TYR A 17 -8.49 -12.03 3.95
C TYR A 17 -9.53 -12.03 2.82
N GLY A 18 -9.71 -13.18 2.17
CA GLY A 18 -10.56 -13.26 0.98
C GLY A 18 -10.05 -12.35 -0.13
N ASP A 19 -10.91 -11.44 -0.61
CA ASP A 19 -10.61 -10.39 -1.58
C ASP A 19 -10.07 -9.10 -0.95
N ASP A 20 -10.12 -8.97 0.38
CA ASP A 20 -9.63 -7.79 1.10
C ASP A 20 -8.13 -7.89 1.41
N LEU A 21 -7.38 -6.87 1.04
CA LEU A 21 -5.96 -6.72 1.34
C LEU A 21 -5.71 -5.45 2.16
N ALA A 22 -5.02 -5.60 3.29
CA ALA A 22 -4.52 -4.50 4.09
C ALA A 22 -2.99 -4.49 4.10
N LEU A 23 -2.38 -3.37 3.69
CA LEU A 23 -0.95 -3.11 3.81
C LEU A 23 -0.69 -2.15 4.98
N ILE A 24 0.20 -2.55 5.88
CA ILE A 24 0.49 -1.83 7.13
C ILE A 24 1.99 -1.60 7.20
N CYS A 25 2.43 -0.35 7.18
CA CYS A 25 3.82 0.02 7.38
C CYS A 25 3.99 0.67 8.75
N SER A 26 5.02 0.28 9.50
CA SER A 26 5.37 0.87 10.79
C SER A 26 6.79 1.40 10.71
N GLU A 27 6.94 2.72 10.74
CA GLU A 27 8.21 3.42 10.60
C GLU A 27 8.21 4.66 11.50
N ASP A 28 9.39 5.11 11.93
CA ASP A 28 9.55 6.27 12.81
C ASP A 28 9.26 7.60 12.10
N SER A 29 9.32 7.61 10.77
CA SER A 29 9.05 8.78 9.93
C SER A 29 7.90 8.50 8.96
N CYS A 30 6.86 9.35 9.00
CA CYS A 30 5.73 9.25 8.08
C CYS A 30 6.16 9.39 6.60
N GLY A 31 7.20 10.16 6.31
CA GLY A 31 7.72 10.31 4.95
C GLY A 31 8.32 9.00 4.42
N THR A 32 9.10 8.31 5.27
CA THR A 32 9.66 6.99 4.94
C THR A 32 8.56 5.95 4.79
N ALA A 33 7.56 5.96 5.69
CA ALA A 33 6.40 5.07 5.60
C ALA A 33 5.64 5.24 4.29
N GLN A 34 5.40 6.49 3.87
CA GLN A 34 4.71 6.83 2.63
C GLN A 34 5.46 6.30 1.41
N VAL A 35 6.77 6.53 1.33
CA VAL A 35 7.58 6.05 0.19
C VAL A 35 7.52 4.52 0.12
N ARG A 36 7.70 3.82 1.24
CA ARG A 36 7.65 2.35 1.27
C ARG A 36 6.28 1.78 0.90
N LEU A 37 5.19 2.41 1.36
CA LEU A 37 3.82 2.03 1.01
C LEU A 37 3.56 2.25 -0.48
N GLN A 38 4.02 3.37 -1.04
CA GLN A 38 3.87 3.66 -2.47
C GLN A 38 4.62 2.62 -3.32
N GLU A 39 5.85 2.28 -2.95
CA GLU A 39 6.61 1.24 -3.65
C GLU A 39 5.93 -0.14 -3.56
N CYS A 40 5.33 -0.49 -2.41
CA CYS A 40 4.55 -1.71 -2.28
C CYS A 40 3.29 -1.67 -3.13
N LEU A 41 2.62 -0.52 -3.24
CA LEU A 41 1.44 -0.35 -4.10
C LEU A 41 1.81 -0.56 -5.56
N THR A 42 2.91 0.01 -6.04
CA THR A 42 3.38 -0.19 -7.43
C THR A 42 3.72 -1.65 -7.72
N LEU A 43 4.35 -2.36 -6.78
CA LEU A 43 4.62 -3.80 -6.92
C LEU A 43 3.33 -4.62 -6.87
N LEU A 44 2.35 -4.20 -6.07
CA LEU A 44 1.04 -4.82 -6.00
C LEU A 44 0.29 -4.64 -7.32
N GLU A 45 0.32 -3.46 -7.93
CA GLU A 45 -0.29 -3.20 -9.24
C GLU A 45 0.27 -4.14 -10.32
N GLN A 46 1.61 -4.30 -10.37
CA GLN A 46 2.26 -5.26 -11.29
C GLN A 46 1.83 -6.70 -11.01
N TRP A 47 1.76 -7.09 -9.74
CA TRP A 47 1.29 -8.42 -9.37
C TRP A 47 -0.20 -8.60 -9.72
N THR A 48 -1.05 -7.60 -9.55
CA THR A 48 -2.46 -7.73 -9.92
C THR A 48 -2.65 -7.85 -11.43
N ASP A 49 -1.82 -7.19 -12.24
CA ASP A 49 -1.83 -7.31 -13.70
C ASP A 49 -1.50 -8.75 -14.15
N ASP A 50 -0.47 -9.36 -13.55
CA ASP A 50 -0.09 -10.76 -13.79
C ASP A 50 -1.24 -11.76 -13.48
N TRP A 51 -2.12 -11.40 -12.54
CA TRP A 51 -3.23 -12.24 -12.09
C TRP A 51 -4.59 -11.83 -12.67
N ALA A 52 -4.62 -10.89 -13.64
CA ALA A 52 -5.83 -10.32 -14.22
C ALA A 52 -6.82 -9.77 -13.17
N MET A 53 -6.29 -9.29 -12.04
CA MET A 53 -7.03 -8.62 -10.98
C MET A 53 -6.86 -7.11 -11.13
N THR A 54 -7.84 -6.33 -10.69
CA THR A 54 -7.77 -4.87 -10.73
C THR A 54 -7.99 -4.30 -9.34
N ILE A 55 -7.09 -3.42 -8.90
CA ILE A 55 -7.24 -2.69 -7.64
C ILE A 55 -8.28 -1.59 -7.86
N ASN A 56 -9.35 -1.59 -7.08
CA ASN A 56 -10.35 -0.54 -7.15
C ASN A 56 -9.88 0.70 -6.37
N ALA A 57 -9.26 1.66 -7.07
CA ALA A 57 -8.78 2.91 -6.49
C ALA A 57 -9.85 3.69 -5.71
N ALA A 58 -11.13 3.59 -6.07
CA ALA A 58 -12.22 4.27 -5.37
C ALA A 58 -12.56 3.64 -4.01
N LYS A 59 -12.21 2.36 -3.81
CA LYS A 59 -12.35 1.65 -2.52
C LYS A 59 -11.05 1.60 -1.74
N THR A 60 -9.90 1.76 -2.40
CA THR A 60 -8.59 1.81 -1.76
C THR A 60 -8.48 3.06 -0.89
N THR A 61 -8.61 2.87 0.42
CA THR A 61 -8.45 3.93 1.41
C THR A 61 -7.12 3.74 2.12
N TYR A 62 -6.36 4.82 2.30
CA TYR A 62 -5.18 4.82 3.15
C TYR A 62 -5.50 5.55 4.47
N SER A 63 -4.87 5.12 5.55
CA SER A 63 -5.00 5.76 6.87
C SER A 63 -3.64 5.80 7.54
N ILE A 64 -3.27 6.98 8.03
CA ILE A 64 -1.99 7.20 8.71
C ILE A 64 -2.26 7.33 10.20
N PHE A 65 -1.74 6.38 10.99
CA PHE A 65 -1.72 6.47 12.45
C PHE A 65 -0.38 7.03 12.89
N SER A 66 -0.36 8.29 13.32
CA SER A 66 0.83 8.95 13.87
C SER A 66 0.53 9.44 15.28
N PHE A 67 1.52 9.34 16.18
CA PHE A 67 1.46 9.92 17.52
C PHE A 67 1.62 11.45 17.50
N SER A 68 1.92 12.02 16.33
CA SER A 68 2.05 13.46 16.12
C SER A 68 0.68 14.11 15.89
N THR A 69 0.38 15.19 16.60
CA THR A 69 -0.81 16.04 16.39
C THR A 69 -0.80 16.83 15.07
N LYS A 70 0.25 16.67 14.24
CA LYS A 70 0.34 17.28 12.92
C LYS A 70 -0.31 16.36 11.90
N ILE A 71 -1.52 16.72 11.46
CA ILE A 71 -2.21 16.06 10.34
C ILE A 71 -1.27 16.10 9.13
N PRO A 72 -0.79 14.96 8.61
CA PRO A 72 0.01 14.95 7.41
C PRO A 72 -0.92 15.25 6.22
N ASN A 73 -0.91 16.49 5.76
CA ASN A 73 -1.60 16.92 4.55
C ASN A 73 -0.81 16.46 3.31
N ARG A 74 -0.67 15.15 3.13
CA ARG A 74 -0.11 14.56 1.91
C ARG A 74 -0.95 13.37 1.49
N GLY A 75 -1.64 13.56 0.37
CA GLY A 75 -2.30 12.51 -0.40
C GLY A 75 -1.32 11.39 -0.74
N LEU A 76 -1.72 10.13 -0.52
CA LEU A 76 -1.19 9.03 -1.32
C LEU A 76 -1.97 9.07 -2.64
N GLU A 77 -1.33 9.56 -3.71
CA GLU A 77 -1.92 9.58 -5.04
C GLU A 77 -1.68 8.22 -5.72
N SER A 78 -2.76 7.47 -5.95
CA SER A 78 -2.78 6.43 -6.97
C SER A 78 -2.87 7.16 -8.32
N THR A 79 -1.75 7.18 -9.05
CA THR A 79 -1.73 7.72 -10.40
C THR A 79 -2.54 6.82 -11.31
N ASN A 80 -3.82 7.18 -11.49
CA ASN A 80 -4.63 6.71 -12.60
C ASN A 80 -3.96 7.26 -13.88
N HIS A 81 -3.14 6.44 -14.53
CA HIS A 81 -2.66 6.74 -15.86
C HIS A 81 -3.72 6.27 -16.86
N CYS A 82 -4.43 7.24 -17.45
CA CYS A 82 -5.08 7.08 -18.75
C CYS A 82 -4.02 6.91 -19.85
#